data_AF-A0A5B1BHA3-F1
#
_entry.id   AF-A0A5B1BHA3-F1
#
_cell.length_a   1.000
_cell.length_b   1.000
_cell.length_c   1.000
_cell.angle_alpha   90.00
_cell.angle_beta   90.00
_cell.angle_gamma   90.00
#
_symmetry.space_group_name_H-M   'P 1'
#
loop_
_entity.id
_entity.type
_entity.pdbx_description
1 polymer ?
#
loop_
_entity_poly.entity_id
_entity_poly.type
_entity_poly.pdbx_seq_one_letter_code
_entity_poly.pdbx_strand_id
1 'polypeptide(L)'
;LVLAPFWLMPASLYVHFEMTAPIYIWSLLMSFALNKVWRRHRLAQHSLDANLVDVIRRKKQAKMHEDYVRRYGPRPESAQWQSNSSPF
;
A
#
# COMPACT_ATOMS: atom_id res chain seq x y z
N LEU A 1 0.21 14.96 -18.74
CA LEU A 1 0.78 14.91 -20.11
C LEU A 1 0.36 13.65 -20.87
N VAL A 2 0.44 12.45 -20.30
CA VAL A 2 0.14 11.18 -21.01
C VAL A 2 -1.28 11.07 -21.59
N LEU A 3 -2.31 11.60 -20.91
CA LEU A 3 -3.70 11.54 -21.39
C LEU A 3 -4.12 12.70 -22.30
N ALA A 4 -3.27 13.73 -22.45
CA ALA A 4 -3.62 14.95 -23.17
C ALA A 4 -3.98 14.73 -24.66
N PRO A 5 -3.34 13.79 -25.40
CA PRO A 5 -3.68 13.56 -26.80
C PRO A 5 -5.13 13.09 -27.04
N PHE A 6 -5.74 12.38 -26.07
CA PHE A 6 -7.12 11.90 -26.20
C PHE A 6 -8.16 13.01 -26.20
N TRP A 7 -7.80 14.19 -25.70
CA TRP A 7 -8.67 15.37 -25.64
C TRP A 7 -8.62 16.22 -26.92
N LEU A 8 -7.76 15.87 -27.88
CA LEU A 8 -7.68 16.57 -29.16
C LEU A 8 -8.77 16.13 -30.14
N MET A 9 -9.47 15.02 -29.86
CA MET A 9 -10.53 14.49 -30.71
C MET A 9 -11.88 15.15 -30.37
N PRO A 10 -12.66 15.58 -31.37
CA PRO A 10 -13.98 16.15 -31.13
C PRO A 10 -14.96 15.05 -30.72
N ALA A 11 -15.11 14.87 -29.41
CA ALA A 11 -16.09 13.96 -28.81
C ALA A 11 -16.78 14.63 -27.62
N SER A 12 -17.92 14.10 -27.19
CA SER A 12 -18.60 14.61 -26.01
C SER A 12 -17.74 14.38 -24.76
N LEU A 13 -17.93 15.19 -23.72
CA LEU A 13 -17.23 15.01 -22.44
C LEU A 13 -17.45 13.60 -21.87
N TYR A 14 -18.64 13.04 -22.07
CA TYR A 14 -18.98 11.68 -21.66
C TYR A 14 -18.07 10.62 -22.29
N VAL A 15 -17.84 10.70 -23.60
CA VAL A 15 -16.96 9.77 -24.33
C VAL A 15 -15.51 9.88 -23.87
N HIS A 16 -15.03 11.09 -23.57
CA HIS A 16 -13.69 11.28 -23.01
C HIS A 16 -13.53 10.62 -21.64
N PHE A 17 -14.57 10.65 -20.80
CA PHE A 17 -14.57 9.95 -19.52
C PHE A 17 -14.53 8.44 -19.70
N GLU A 18 -15.30 7.86 -20.62
CA GLU A 18 -15.27 6.41 -20.87
C GLU A 18 -13.89 5.91 -21.32
N MET A 19 -13.16 6.70 -22.10
CA MET A 19 -11.82 6.33 -22.57
C MET A 19 -10.74 6.52 -21.50
N THR A 20 -10.83 7.58 -20.68
CA THR A 20 -9.74 7.96 -19.75
C THR A 20 -9.96 7.45 -18.33
N ALA A 21 -11.21 7.34 -17.86
CA ALA A 21 -11.52 6.93 -16.50
C ALA A 21 -11.01 5.52 -16.19
N PRO A 22 -11.17 4.49 -17.05
CA PRO A 22 -10.66 3.15 -16.73
C PRO A 22 -9.15 3.15 -16.52
N ILE A 23 -8.40 3.84 -17.37
CA ILE A 23 -6.93 3.93 -17.28
C ILE A 23 -6.53 4.66 -15.99
N TYR A 24 -7.21 5.76 -15.68
CA TYR A 24 -6.92 6.55 -14.49
C TYR A 24 -7.25 5.79 -13.20
N ILE A 25 -8.40 5.11 -13.17
CA ILE A 25 -8.81 4.25 -12.05
C ILE A 25 -7.78 3.14 -11.84
N TRP A 26 -7.36 2.45 -12.91
CA TRP A 26 -6.32 1.43 -12.81
C TRP A 26 -4.99 1.99 -12.30
N SER A 27 -4.57 3.16 -12.79
CA SER A 27 -3.37 3.84 -12.31
C SER A 27 -3.44 4.16 -10.81
N LEU A 28 -4.58 4.63 -10.31
CA LEU A 28 -4.79 4.89 -8.89
C LEU A 28 -4.74 3.60 -8.05
N LEU A 29 -5.42 2.54 -8.50
CA LEU A 29 -5.42 1.25 -7.81
C LEU A 29 -4.01 0.68 -7.72
N MET A 30 -3.26 0.69 -8.83
CA MET A 30 -1.87 0.24 -8.85
C MET A 30 -1.00 1.13 -7.98
N SER A 31 -1.15 2.45 -8.04
CA SER A 31 -0.39 3.38 -7.20
C SER A 31 -0.64 3.09 -5.72
N PHE A 32 -1.89 2.88 -5.31
CA PHE A 32 -2.23 2.55 -3.93
C PHE A 32 -1.65 1.20 -3.49
N ALA A 33 -1.76 0.17 -4.33
CA ALA A 33 -1.24 -1.15 -4.06
C ALA A 33 0.30 -1.15 -3.95
N LEU A 34 0.99 -0.49 -4.88
CA LEU A 34 2.45 -0.45 -4.94
C LEU A 34 3.06 0.55 -3.95
N ASN A 35 2.30 1.53 -3.45
CA ASN A 35 2.81 2.54 -2.52
C ASN A 35 3.48 1.91 -1.29
N LYS A 36 2.94 0.79 -0.76
CA LYS A 36 3.56 0.09 0.38
C LYS A 36 4.96 -0.44 0.02
N VAL A 37 5.07 -1.14 -1.11
CA VAL A 37 6.33 -1.75 -1.58
C VAL A 37 7.35 -0.67 -1.90
N TRP A 38 6.94 0.37 -2.63
CA TRP A 38 7.81 1.48 -3.00
C TRP A 38 8.35 2.24 -1.80
N ARG A 39 7.50 2.52 -0.79
CA ARG A 39 7.94 3.20 0.43
C ARG A 39 8.98 2.40 1.19
N ARG A 40 8.83 1.07 1.26
CA ARG A 40 9.81 0.17 1.87
C ARG A 40 11.12 0.17 1.09
N HIS A 41 11.05 0.04 -0.23
CA HIS A 41 12.21 0.05 -1.10
C HIS A 41 13.01 1.36 -1.01
N ARG A 42 12.33 2.51 -0.99
CA ARG A 42 12.95 3.83 -0.79
C ARG A 42 13.69 3.95 0.53
N LEU A 43 13.13 3.40 1.62
CA LEU A 43 13.84 3.39 2.91
C LEU A 43 15.11 2.54 2.85
N ALA A 44 15.03 1.36 2.25
CA ALA A 44 16.19 0.49 2.06
C ALA A 44 17.28 1.13 1.18
N GLN A 45 16.90 1.84 0.12
CA GLN A 45 17.84 2.62 -0.72
C GLN A 45 18.60 3.68 0.07
N HIS A 46 18.00 4.25 1.11
CA HIS A 46 18.60 5.25 1.98
C HIS A 46 19.23 4.65 3.26
N SER A 47 19.41 3.33 3.31
CA SER A 47 19.94 2.60 4.49
C SER A 47 19.14 2.82 5.78
N LEU A 48 17.85 3.14 5.65
CA LEU A 48 16.91 3.28 6.76
C LEU A 48 16.19 1.96 7.02
N ASP A 49 15.69 1.76 8.25
CA ASP A 49 14.92 0.56 8.59
C ASP A 49 13.63 0.47 7.76
N ALA A 50 13.58 -0.54 6.90
CA ALA A 50 12.46 -0.86 6.03
C ALA A 50 11.16 -1.15 6.82
N ASN A 51 11.26 -1.60 8.08
CA ASN A 51 10.11 -1.92 8.92
C ASN A 51 9.39 -0.66 9.45
N LEU A 52 9.96 0.54 9.26
CA LEU A 52 9.32 1.80 9.67
C LEU A 52 7.96 2.02 9.00
N VAL A 53 7.78 1.47 7.79
CA VAL A 53 6.52 1.48 7.03
C VAL A 53 5.35 0.89 7.82
N ASP A 54 5.62 -0.11 8.66
CA ASP A 54 4.60 -0.87 9.39
C ASP A 54 4.32 -0.31 10.80
N VAL A 55 5.09 0.67 11.29
CA VAL A 55 4.93 1.19 12.67
C VAL A 55 3.53 1.75 12.92
N ILE A 56 2.98 2.52 11.99
CA ILE A 56 1.62 3.07 12.12
C ILE A 56 0.59 1.94 12.16
N ARG A 57 0.76 0.91 11.31
CA ARG A 57 -0.12 -0.26 11.28
C ARG A 57 -0.04 -1.03 12.60
N ARG A 58 1.17 -1.26 13.12
CA ARG A 58 1.41 -1.91 14.42
C ARG A 58 0.77 -1.14 15.56
N LYS A 59 0.92 0.19 15.62
CA LYS A 59 0.24 1.05 16.61
C LYS A 59 -1.28 0.91 16.54
N LYS A 60 -1.85 0.95 15.33
CA LYS A 60 -3.31 0.76 15.13
C LYS A 60 -3.78 -0.63 15.58
N GLN A 61 -2.96 -1.65 15.38
CA GLN A 61 -3.28 -3.04 15.73
C GLN A 61 -2.88 -3.43 17.16
N ALA A 62 -2.25 -2.54 17.93
CA ALA A 62 -1.74 -2.82 19.26
C ALA A 62 -2.83 -3.35 20.20
N LYS A 63 -4.00 -2.67 20.23
CA LYS A 63 -5.16 -3.10 21.02
C LYS A 63 -5.61 -4.53 20.69
N MET A 64 -5.60 -4.88 19.41
CA MET A 64 -6.00 -6.22 18.96
C MET A 64 -4.97 -7.29 19.41
N HIS A 65 -3.69 -6.93 19.43
CA HIS A 65 -2.62 -7.81 19.92
C HIS A 65 -2.71 -8.01 21.44
N GLU A 66 -2.97 -6.94 22.19
CA GLU A 66 -3.18 -7.00 23.64
C GLU A 66 -4.38 -7.89 24.00
N ASP A 67 -5.51 -7.73 23.31
CA ASP A 67 -6.69 -8.55 23.51
C ASP A 67 -6.44 -10.03 23.16
N TYR A 68 -5.67 -10.31 22.11
CA TYR A 68 -5.25 -11.67 21.76
C TYR A 68 -4.39 -12.28 22.86
N VAL A 69 -3.38 -11.55 23.35
CA VAL A 69 -2.48 -12.03 24.41
C VAL A 69 -3.24 -12.30 25.71
N ARG A 70 -4.23 -11.48 26.06
CA ARG A 70 -5.08 -11.70 27.23
C ARG A 70 -5.88 -13.00 27.14
N ARG A 71 -6.36 -13.35 25.96
CA ARG A 71 -7.23 -14.52 25.75
C ARG A 71 -6.48 -15.83 25.54
N TYR A 72 -5.35 -15.77 24.84
CA TYR A 72 -4.65 -16.96 24.35
C TYR A 72 -3.20 -17.07 24.85
N GLY A 73 -2.71 -16.09 25.62
CA GLY A 73 -1.34 -16.03 26.09
C GLY A 73 -0.37 -15.37 25.10
N PRO A 74 0.90 -15.16 25.51
CA PRO A 74 1.92 -14.56 24.67
C PRO A 74 2.27 -15.45 23.49
N ARG A 75 2.55 -14.83 22.33
CA ARG A 75 2.95 -15.55 21.12
C ARG A 75 4.39 -16.11 21.31
N PRO A 76 4.67 -17.38 20.93
CA PRO A 76 5.99 -17.98 21.10
C PRO A 76 7.08 -17.23 20.32
N GLU A 77 8.32 -17.27 20.80
CA GLU A 77 9.46 -16.58 20.16
C GLU A 77 9.71 -17.04 18.73
N SER A 78 9.43 -18.32 18.44
CA SER A 78 9.51 -18.87 17.09
C SER A 78 8.53 -18.22 16.10
N ALA A 79 7.59 -17.39 16.53
CA ALA A 79 6.68 -16.65 15.66
C ALA A 79 7.13 -15.20 15.40
N GLN A 80 8.27 -14.76 15.92
CA GLN A 80 8.78 -13.41 15.70
C GLN A 80 9.03 -13.13 14.20
N TRP A 81 9.41 -14.12 13.39
CA TRP A 81 9.55 -13.96 11.95
C TRP A 81 8.22 -13.60 11.24
N GLN A 82 7.08 -14.02 11.80
CA GLN A 82 5.74 -13.69 11.28
C GLN A 82 5.28 -12.26 11.65
N SER A 83 5.99 -11.61 12.58
CA SER A 83 5.70 -10.22 12.96
C SER A 83 6.07 -9.22 11.85
N ASN A 84 6.86 -9.67 10.86
CA ASN A 84 7.12 -8.90 9.66
C ASN A 84 6.03 -9.17 8.62
N SER A 85 5.38 -8.11 8.15
CA SER A 85 4.21 -8.26 7.28
C SER A 85 4.58 -8.53 5.81
N SER A 86 5.87 -8.70 5.51
CA SER A 86 6.38 -9.10 4.19
C SER A 86 7.80 -9.69 4.31
N PRO A 87 8.08 -10.83 3.65
CA PRO A 87 9.40 -11.49 3.64
C PRO A 87 10.42 -10.85 2.69
N PHE A 88 10.07 -9.76 2.00
CA PHE A 88 10.90 -9.03 1.04
C PHE A 88 11.25 -7.63 1.55
#